data_AF-A0A421FB21-F1
#
_entry.id   AF-A0A421FB21-F1
#
_cell.length_a   1.000
_cell.length_b   1.000
_cell.length_c   1.000
_cell.angle_alpha   90.00
_cell.angle_beta   90.00
_cell.angle_gamma   90.00
#
_symmetry.space_group_name_H-M   'P 1'
#
loop_
_entity.id
_entity.type
_entity.pdbx_description
1 polymer ?
#
loop_
_entity_poly.entity_id
_entity_poly.type
_entity_poly.pdbx_seq_one_letter_code
_entity_poly.pdbx_strand_id
1 'polypeptide(L)'
;MQSVRDGSTGEINSARAFIEFKREADPYRDVNERVHDWNEINSGRRDPIERKIQAARCMDCGTPFCQTNTGCPVNNLIPEWNELVYRNEWKEAIDRLHKTNNFPEFTGRVCPAPCEAGCVAGLVDDPITIKNNEYAIVDRAFEEGWIVPRIPRRNGLRVAVVGSGPAGLAAADQLNQKGYHVTVYEREDQIGGLLTYGIPNMKLEKRTVTRRVDLLREEGIEFVTNAEIGVNTAVEKLQAENDAVVLALGSTVPRDIDIPGRHLKGVHFAMEFLTKNQKRLMLTVDGKLQSGWDRDFVTAEGRDVVVIGGGDTGTDCIATSMRQRCKSVVNLEHNPQPPAQRAPHNPWPEYPRIYGVDYGHAEVRSVFGEDPRKYSRITKEFKGNENGEITHVVTLLSERDPETNVITAIPDSEEEIPCDLVLFAMGFSHPEQKIAEAIGLEVDQRHNIRAAYGNYQTSVEGVFAAGDCRRGQSLVVWAINEGRGVADSVEKYFLQEGFQPEVSQNQRFG
;
A
#
# COMPACT_ATOMS: atom_id res chain seq x y z
N MET A 1 -26.06 -23.96 13.79
CA MET A 1 -25.71 -23.84 15.22
C MET A 1 -24.26 -23.41 15.31
N GLN A 2 -23.97 -22.28 15.94
CA GLN A 2 -22.63 -21.69 16.11
C GLN A 2 -22.42 -21.27 17.56
N SER A 3 -21.16 -21.27 18.03
CA SER A 3 -20.82 -20.92 19.41
C SER A 3 -21.03 -19.42 19.68
N VAL A 4 -21.90 -19.11 20.61
CA VAL A 4 -22.16 -17.75 21.13
C VAL A 4 -21.12 -17.43 22.21
N ARG A 5 -20.94 -16.14 22.55
CA ARG A 5 -20.04 -15.62 23.59
C ARG A 5 -20.22 -16.27 24.97
N ASP A 6 -21.43 -16.69 25.30
CA ASP A 6 -21.76 -17.36 26.56
C ASP A 6 -21.49 -18.88 26.51
N GLY A 7 -20.96 -19.39 25.40
CA GLY A 7 -20.69 -20.81 25.17
C GLY A 7 -21.92 -21.61 24.72
N SER A 8 -23.08 -20.97 24.57
CA SER A 8 -24.28 -21.61 24.02
C SER A 8 -24.20 -21.75 22.50
N THR A 9 -25.08 -22.55 21.90
CA THR A 9 -25.17 -22.70 20.44
C THR A 9 -26.49 -22.18 19.90
N GLY A 10 -26.45 -21.29 18.91
CA GLY A 10 -27.64 -20.69 18.29
C GLY A 10 -27.55 -20.59 16.77
N GLU A 11 -28.64 -20.14 16.13
CA GLU A 11 -28.59 -19.64 14.76
C GLU A 11 -27.95 -18.25 14.73
N ILE A 12 -27.24 -17.92 13.66
CA ILE A 12 -26.65 -16.59 13.50
C ILE A 12 -27.80 -15.62 13.16
N ASN A 13 -28.07 -14.67 14.05
CA ASN A 13 -29.00 -13.58 13.80
C ASN A 13 -28.19 -12.29 13.61
N SER A 14 -28.14 -11.75 12.38
CA SER A 14 -27.37 -10.53 12.08
C SER A 14 -27.76 -9.34 12.96
N ALA A 15 -29.02 -9.22 13.38
CA ALA A 15 -29.48 -8.13 14.25
C ALA A 15 -28.84 -8.15 15.66
N ARG A 16 -28.29 -9.29 16.10
CA ARG A 16 -27.65 -9.46 17.41
C ARG A 16 -26.21 -9.96 17.34
N ALA A 17 -25.72 -10.30 16.16
CA ALA A 17 -24.43 -10.97 16.00
C ALA A 17 -23.25 -10.18 16.57
N PHE A 18 -23.28 -8.83 16.51
CA PHE A 18 -22.25 -8.00 17.13
C PHE A 18 -22.17 -8.17 18.66
N ILE A 19 -23.32 -8.41 19.31
CA ILE A 19 -23.43 -8.66 20.76
C ILE A 19 -23.07 -10.11 21.07
N GLU A 20 -23.45 -11.05 20.21
CA GLU A 20 -23.43 -12.49 20.49
C GLU A 20 -22.10 -13.17 20.15
N PHE A 21 -21.37 -12.71 19.15
CA PHE A 21 -20.12 -13.33 18.69
C PHE A 21 -18.95 -12.39 18.93
N LYS A 22 -17.73 -12.89 19.18
CA LYS A 22 -16.52 -12.06 19.32
C LYS A 22 -15.93 -11.71 17.96
N ARG A 23 -15.07 -10.69 17.90
CA ARG A 23 -14.29 -10.40 16.69
C ARG A 23 -13.24 -11.49 16.55
N GLU A 24 -13.19 -12.13 15.39
CA GLU A 24 -12.21 -13.16 15.07
C GLU A 24 -11.56 -12.80 13.72
N ALA A 25 -10.41 -12.13 13.76
CA ALA A 25 -9.65 -11.84 12.55
C ALA A 25 -9.00 -13.14 12.02
N ASP A 26 -8.80 -13.25 10.70
CA ASP A 26 -8.05 -14.42 10.19
C ASP A 26 -6.62 -14.37 10.75
N PRO A 27 -6.14 -15.46 11.37
CA PRO A 27 -4.83 -15.45 11.96
C PRO A 27 -3.77 -15.43 10.86
N TYR A 28 -2.68 -14.71 11.11
CA TYR A 28 -1.45 -14.91 10.37
C TYR A 28 -0.88 -16.31 10.66
N ARG A 29 -0.03 -16.81 9.75
CA ARG A 29 0.79 -18.01 9.98
C ARG A 29 1.62 -17.85 11.26
N ASP A 30 1.95 -18.98 11.87
CA ASP A 30 2.77 -19.02 13.08
C ASP A 30 4.09 -18.27 12.85
N VAL A 31 4.49 -17.47 13.85
CA VAL A 31 5.67 -16.61 13.73
C VAL A 31 6.94 -17.44 13.57
N ASN A 32 7.04 -18.58 14.25
CA ASN A 32 8.20 -19.46 14.19
C ASN A 32 8.30 -20.19 12.84
N GLU A 33 7.20 -20.34 12.12
CA GLU A 33 7.20 -20.92 10.78
C GLU A 33 7.50 -19.84 9.72
N ARG A 34 6.75 -18.73 9.75
CA ARG A 34 6.75 -17.73 8.66
C ARG A 34 8.02 -16.91 8.55
N VAL A 35 8.84 -16.84 9.61
CA VAL A 35 10.12 -16.10 9.61
C VAL A 35 11.18 -16.81 8.77
N HIS A 36 10.97 -18.08 8.43
CA HIS A 36 11.92 -18.90 7.68
C HIS A 36 11.63 -18.99 6.17
N ASP A 37 10.56 -18.35 5.69
CA ASP A 37 10.21 -18.33 4.26
C ASP A 37 9.69 -16.94 3.82
N TRP A 38 9.40 -16.82 2.52
CA TRP A 38 8.89 -15.60 1.90
C TRP A 38 7.42 -15.70 1.48
N ASN A 39 6.70 -16.76 1.90
CA ASN A 39 5.29 -16.95 1.55
C ASN A 39 4.42 -15.93 2.31
N GLU A 40 3.19 -15.69 1.83
CA GLU A 40 2.27 -14.75 2.49
C GLU A 40 2.09 -15.05 3.98
N ILE A 41 2.07 -14.01 4.82
CA ILE A 41 1.84 -14.14 6.26
C ILE A 41 0.39 -14.48 6.56
N ASN A 42 -0.55 -14.15 5.68
CA ASN A 42 -1.93 -14.58 5.80
C ASN A 42 -1.98 -16.10 5.68
N SER A 43 -2.65 -16.78 6.61
CA SER A 43 -2.66 -18.24 6.65
C SER A 43 -3.41 -18.89 5.49
N GLY A 44 -4.17 -18.12 4.70
CA GLY A 44 -5.06 -18.61 3.65
C GLY A 44 -6.23 -19.45 4.17
N ARG A 45 -6.24 -19.80 5.47
CA ARG A 45 -7.35 -20.48 6.14
C ARG A 45 -8.46 -19.46 6.32
N ARG A 46 -9.52 -19.60 5.52
CA ARG A 46 -10.74 -18.81 5.62
C ARG A 46 -11.84 -19.77 6.01
N ASP A 47 -12.18 -19.83 7.29
CA ASP A 47 -13.36 -20.59 7.70
C ASP A 47 -14.60 -19.88 7.14
N PRO A 48 -15.34 -20.48 6.18
CA PRO A 48 -16.50 -19.83 5.58
C PRO A 48 -17.60 -19.52 6.62
N ILE A 49 -17.68 -20.36 7.66
CA ILE A 49 -18.57 -20.13 8.80
C ILE A 49 -18.14 -18.88 9.55
N GLU A 50 -16.86 -18.76 9.87
CA GLU A 50 -16.35 -17.61 10.63
C GLU A 50 -16.48 -16.33 9.81
N ARG A 51 -16.21 -16.35 8.50
CA ARG A 51 -16.45 -15.18 7.63
C ARG A 51 -17.92 -14.78 7.60
N LYS A 52 -18.85 -15.75 7.59
CA LYS A 52 -20.28 -15.48 7.72
C LYS A 52 -20.63 -14.85 9.07
N ILE A 53 -20.08 -15.33 10.18
CA ILE A 53 -20.27 -14.74 11.52
C ILE A 53 -19.73 -13.32 11.59
N GLN A 54 -18.50 -13.10 11.13
CA GLN A 54 -17.88 -11.78 11.15
C GLN A 54 -18.58 -10.79 10.25
N ALA A 55 -19.08 -11.20 9.09
CA ALA A 55 -19.93 -10.37 8.24
C ALA A 55 -21.27 -10.01 8.93
N ALA A 56 -21.90 -10.99 9.60
CA ALA A 56 -23.14 -10.78 10.35
C ALA A 56 -23.01 -9.79 11.51
N ARG A 57 -21.80 -9.62 12.08
CA ARG A 57 -21.55 -8.61 13.12
C ARG A 57 -21.80 -7.17 12.62
N CYS A 58 -21.86 -6.93 11.31
CA CYS A 58 -22.14 -5.60 10.75
C CYS A 58 -23.50 -5.08 11.26
N MET A 59 -23.52 -3.86 11.81
CA MET A 59 -24.72 -3.28 12.42
C MET A 59 -25.64 -2.55 11.43
N ASP A 60 -25.37 -2.64 10.12
CA ASP A 60 -26.10 -1.94 9.05
C ASP A 60 -26.41 -0.46 9.40
N CYS A 61 -25.35 0.28 9.74
CA CYS A 61 -25.47 1.62 10.32
C CYS A 61 -26.12 2.60 9.33
N GLY A 62 -27.12 3.37 9.79
CA GLY A 62 -27.75 4.42 8.98
C GLY A 62 -26.77 5.49 8.45
N THR A 63 -25.71 5.78 9.23
CA THR A 63 -24.53 6.51 8.75
C THR A 63 -23.33 5.57 8.81
N PRO A 64 -22.95 4.92 7.70
CA PRO A 64 -21.86 3.94 7.71
C PRO A 64 -20.50 4.65 7.64
N PHE A 65 -19.95 5.06 8.81
CA PHE A 65 -18.65 5.73 8.92
C PHE A 65 -17.48 4.93 8.30
N CYS A 66 -17.62 3.62 8.15
CA CYS A 66 -16.66 2.81 7.41
C CYS A 66 -16.56 3.17 5.91
N GLN A 67 -17.59 3.82 5.34
CA GLN A 67 -17.63 4.28 3.94
C GLN A 67 -17.28 5.76 3.76
N THR A 68 -17.12 6.53 4.84
CA THR A 68 -16.90 7.98 4.75
C THR A 68 -15.42 8.31 4.56
N ASN A 69 -15.09 9.60 4.44
CA ASN A 69 -13.72 10.08 4.29
C ASN A 69 -12.77 9.69 5.43
N THR A 70 -13.28 9.34 6.61
CA THR A 70 -12.49 8.82 7.75
C THR A 70 -12.38 7.30 7.73
N GLY A 71 -13.20 6.62 6.92
CA GLY A 71 -13.19 5.19 6.69
C GLY A 71 -12.46 4.82 5.39
N CYS A 72 -13.16 4.20 4.44
CA CYS A 72 -12.59 3.69 3.20
C CYS A 72 -12.41 4.80 2.13
N PRO A 73 -11.19 5.08 1.65
CA PRO A 73 -10.99 6.14 0.64
C PRO A 73 -11.62 5.91 -0.74
N VAL A 74 -11.95 4.66 -1.10
CA VAL A 74 -12.73 4.36 -2.32
C VAL A 74 -14.24 4.34 -2.05
N ASN A 75 -14.67 4.74 -0.84
CA ASN A 75 -16.06 4.74 -0.39
C ASN A 75 -16.75 3.39 -0.62
N ASN A 76 -16.03 2.31 -0.28
CA ASN A 76 -16.46 0.95 -0.55
C ASN A 76 -17.81 0.65 0.12
N LEU A 77 -18.64 -0.17 -0.52
CA LEU A 77 -20.04 -0.41 -0.14
C LEU A 77 -20.15 -1.49 0.94
N ILE A 78 -19.45 -1.24 2.06
CA ILE A 78 -19.10 -2.24 3.08
C ILE A 78 -20.28 -2.99 3.72
N PRO A 79 -21.33 -2.34 4.22
CA PRO A 79 -22.48 -3.05 4.79
C PRO A 79 -23.15 -3.97 3.76
N GLU A 80 -23.19 -3.55 2.49
CA GLU A 80 -23.89 -4.29 1.44
C GLU A 80 -23.20 -5.60 1.09
N TRP A 81 -21.89 -5.58 0.83
CA TRP A 81 -21.17 -6.82 0.57
C TRP A 81 -20.99 -7.67 1.83
N ASN A 82 -21.03 -7.10 3.04
CA ASN A 82 -21.10 -7.90 4.28
C ASN A 82 -22.43 -8.66 4.36
N GLU A 83 -23.54 -7.99 4.05
CA GLU A 83 -24.86 -8.64 4.02
C GLU A 83 -24.90 -9.77 2.97
N LEU A 84 -24.31 -9.55 1.79
CA LEU A 84 -24.20 -10.58 0.75
C LEU A 84 -23.35 -11.78 1.21
N VAL A 85 -22.21 -11.53 1.87
CA VAL A 85 -21.39 -12.60 2.50
C VAL A 85 -22.21 -13.36 3.55
N TYR A 86 -22.95 -12.66 4.40
CA TYR A 86 -23.80 -13.28 5.42
C TYR A 86 -24.88 -14.18 4.80
N ARG A 87 -25.50 -13.74 3.70
CA ARG A 87 -26.49 -14.50 2.92
C ARG A 87 -25.90 -15.61 2.07
N ASN A 88 -24.57 -15.73 2.02
CA ASN A 88 -23.84 -16.67 1.18
C ASN A 88 -24.00 -16.38 -0.34
N GLU A 89 -24.23 -15.11 -0.69
CA GLU A 89 -24.36 -14.56 -2.05
C GLU A 89 -23.01 -13.97 -2.51
N TRP A 90 -21.99 -14.84 -2.61
CA TRP A 90 -20.60 -14.42 -2.79
C TRP A 90 -20.28 -13.83 -4.17
N LYS A 91 -21.00 -14.25 -5.21
CA LYS A 91 -20.82 -13.73 -6.56
C LYS A 91 -21.31 -12.29 -6.65
N GLU A 92 -22.48 -12.03 -6.08
CA GLU A 92 -23.04 -10.70 -5.94
C GLU A 92 -22.15 -9.82 -5.04
N ALA A 93 -21.54 -10.40 -4.00
CA ALA A 93 -20.61 -9.68 -3.12
C ALA A 93 -19.39 -9.16 -3.88
N ILE A 94 -18.78 -9.95 -4.77
CA ILE A 94 -17.65 -9.48 -5.58
C ILE A 94 -18.09 -8.44 -6.61
N ASP A 95 -19.25 -8.62 -7.26
CA ASP A 95 -19.81 -7.63 -8.18
C ASP A 95 -20.02 -6.29 -7.47
N ARG A 96 -20.53 -6.32 -6.23
CA ARG A 96 -20.73 -5.12 -5.41
C ARG A 96 -19.42 -4.47 -4.98
N LEU A 97 -18.43 -5.27 -4.57
CA LEU A 97 -17.10 -4.80 -4.18
C LEU A 97 -16.37 -4.11 -5.34
N HIS A 98 -16.48 -4.67 -6.55
CA HIS A 98 -15.87 -4.10 -7.75
C HIS A 98 -16.52 -2.81 -8.27
N LYS A 99 -17.73 -2.45 -7.78
CA LYS A 99 -18.33 -1.15 -8.11
C LYS A 99 -17.45 0.02 -7.66
N THR A 100 -16.69 -0.15 -6.58
CA THR A 100 -15.86 0.92 -5.98
C THR A 100 -14.37 0.63 -5.96
N ASN A 101 -13.96 -0.65 -5.92
CA ASN A 101 -12.55 -1.02 -5.82
C ASN A 101 -12.09 -1.90 -6.99
N ASN A 102 -11.08 -1.46 -7.72
CA ASN A 102 -10.50 -2.22 -8.83
C ASN A 102 -9.74 -3.46 -8.33
N PHE A 103 -9.04 -3.33 -7.19
CA PHE A 103 -8.06 -4.32 -6.74
C PHE A 103 -8.23 -4.69 -5.25
N PRO A 104 -9.38 -5.28 -4.87
CA PRO A 104 -9.61 -5.75 -3.50
C PRO A 104 -8.57 -6.77 -3.03
N GLU A 105 -7.93 -7.50 -3.94
CA GLU A 105 -6.85 -8.42 -3.59
C GLU A 105 -5.60 -7.71 -3.06
N PHE A 106 -5.37 -6.44 -3.42
CA PHE A 106 -4.27 -5.65 -2.91
C PHE A 106 -4.66 -4.96 -1.61
N THR A 107 -5.79 -4.26 -1.58
CA THR A 107 -6.27 -3.55 -0.38
C THR A 107 -6.56 -4.50 0.77
N GLY A 108 -7.18 -5.66 0.51
CA GLY A 108 -7.43 -6.70 1.50
C GLY A 108 -6.16 -7.27 2.13
N ARG A 109 -4.99 -7.14 1.50
CA ARG A 109 -3.69 -7.57 2.04
C ARG A 109 -2.94 -6.44 2.74
N VAL A 110 -2.81 -5.29 2.09
CA VAL A 110 -1.84 -4.26 2.48
C VAL A 110 -2.45 -3.03 3.14
N CYS A 111 -3.76 -2.84 3.06
CA CYS A 111 -4.41 -1.67 3.66
C CYS A 111 -4.33 -1.74 5.20
N PRO A 112 -4.10 -0.60 5.88
CA PRO A 112 -4.20 -0.50 7.34
C PRO A 112 -5.65 -0.49 7.85
N ALA A 113 -6.63 -0.75 6.97
CA ALA A 113 -8.05 -0.85 7.28
C ALA A 113 -8.63 0.37 8.04
N PRO A 114 -8.52 1.60 7.50
CA PRO A 114 -9.15 2.79 8.12
C PRO A 114 -10.68 2.63 8.25
N CYS A 115 -11.29 1.80 7.41
CA CYS A 115 -12.69 1.38 7.52
C CYS A 115 -13.01 0.65 8.84
N GLU A 116 -12.10 -0.16 9.38
CA GLU A 116 -12.26 -0.81 10.69
C GLU A 116 -12.07 0.22 11.82
N ALA A 117 -11.11 1.12 11.69
CA ALA A 117 -10.88 2.22 12.64
C ALA A 117 -12.09 3.16 12.78
N GLY A 118 -12.78 3.44 11.67
CA GLY A 118 -14.00 4.25 11.62
C GLY A 118 -15.29 3.45 11.84
N CYS A 119 -15.22 2.15 12.14
CA CYS A 119 -16.40 1.32 12.34
C CYS A 119 -17.16 1.74 13.61
N VAL A 120 -18.49 1.86 13.52
CA VAL A 120 -19.36 2.22 14.67
C VAL A 120 -19.31 1.12 15.74
N ALA A 121 -19.15 -0.15 15.35
CA ALA A 121 -19.01 -1.24 16.34
C ALA A 121 -17.78 -1.02 17.23
N GLY A 122 -16.72 -0.44 16.66
CA GLY A 122 -15.48 -0.04 17.35
C GLY A 122 -15.66 1.00 18.46
N LEU A 123 -16.84 1.63 18.60
CA LEU A 123 -17.14 2.55 19.70
C LEU A 123 -17.50 1.84 21.00
N VAL A 124 -18.14 0.67 20.90
CA VAL A 124 -18.74 -0.04 22.03
C VAL A 124 -18.13 -1.43 22.25
N ASP A 125 -17.53 -2.00 21.21
CA ASP A 125 -16.89 -3.31 21.17
C ASP A 125 -15.79 -3.28 20.07
N ASP A 126 -15.31 -4.43 19.64
CA ASP A 126 -14.36 -4.55 18.54
C ASP A 126 -15.01 -4.29 17.16
N PRO A 127 -14.27 -3.70 16.20
CA PRO A 127 -14.79 -3.43 14.85
C PRO A 127 -15.06 -4.71 14.06
N ILE A 128 -15.77 -4.58 12.94
CA ILE A 128 -15.96 -5.67 11.98
C ILE A 128 -14.63 -6.00 11.29
N THR A 129 -14.36 -7.26 10.96
CA THR A 129 -13.17 -7.69 10.19
C THR A 129 -13.34 -7.39 8.69
N ILE A 130 -13.55 -6.10 8.37
CA ILE A 130 -13.84 -5.61 7.02
C ILE A 130 -12.73 -6.01 6.04
N LYS A 131 -11.47 -5.86 6.44
CA LYS A 131 -10.31 -6.21 5.60
C LYS A 131 -10.29 -7.71 5.27
N ASN A 132 -10.58 -8.55 6.26
CA ASN A 132 -10.61 -9.99 6.04
C ASN A 132 -11.80 -10.42 5.15
N ASN A 133 -12.95 -9.78 5.29
CA ASN A 133 -14.10 -10.06 4.43
C ASN A 133 -13.84 -9.60 2.99
N GLU A 134 -13.26 -8.42 2.77
CA GLU A 134 -12.83 -7.95 1.44
C GLU A 134 -11.87 -8.95 0.77
N TYR A 135 -10.86 -9.39 1.52
CA TYR A 135 -9.89 -10.40 1.09
C TYR A 135 -10.54 -11.75 0.78
N ALA A 136 -11.48 -12.21 1.62
CA ALA A 136 -12.18 -13.48 1.41
C ALA A 136 -13.07 -13.46 0.16
N ILE A 137 -13.77 -12.34 -0.10
CA ILE A 137 -14.63 -12.18 -1.27
C ILE A 137 -13.80 -12.30 -2.56
N VAL A 138 -12.73 -11.52 -2.69
CA VAL A 138 -11.93 -11.48 -3.93
C VAL A 138 -11.20 -12.79 -4.19
N ASP A 139 -10.62 -13.40 -3.16
CA ASP A 139 -9.87 -14.64 -3.37
C ASP A 139 -10.81 -15.79 -3.73
N ARG A 140 -11.99 -15.89 -3.09
CA ARG A 140 -13.03 -16.83 -3.51
C ARG A 140 -13.48 -16.58 -4.95
N ALA A 141 -13.68 -15.32 -5.33
CA ALA A 141 -14.12 -14.99 -6.69
C ALA A 141 -13.11 -15.40 -7.77
N PHE A 142 -11.81 -15.34 -7.48
CA PHE A 142 -10.78 -15.90 -8.36
C PHE A 142 -10.78 -17.44 -8.35
N GLU A 143 -10.90 -18.07 -7.17
CA GLU A 143 -10.96 -19.54 -7.03
C GLU A 143 -12.14 -20.16 -7.79
N GLU A 144 -13.30 -19.48 -7.78
CA GLU A 144 -14.54 -19.90 -8.45
C GLU A 144 -14.61 -19.44 -9.92
N GLY A 145 -13.62 -18.69 -10.41
CA GLY A 145 -13.55 -18.22 -11.80
C GLY A 145 -14.59 -17.15 -12.18
N TRP A 146 -15.05 -16.34 -11.22
CA TRP A 146 -16.02 -15.27 -11.48
C TRP A 146 -15.39 -13.98 -12.01
N ILE A 147 -14.12 -13.74 -11.69
CA ILE A 147 -13.36 -12.61 -12.23
C ILE A 147 -12.77 -13.06 -13.58
N VAL A 148 -13.34 -12.55 -14.66
CA VAL A 148 -12.96 -12.86 -16.05
C VAL A 148 -12.68 -11.56 -16.82
N PRO A 149 -11.89 -11.60 -17.91
CA PRO A 149 -11.62 -10.42 -18.72
C PRO A 149 -12.91 -9.77 -19.26
N ARG A 150 -13.03 -8.47 -19.07
CA ARG A 150 -14.11 -7.64 -19.62
C ARG A 150 -13.60 -6.89 -20.85
N ILE A 151 -13.95 -7.36 -22.05
CA ILE A 151 -13.48 -6.76 -23.31
C ILE A 151 -14.43 -5.61 -23.72
N PRO A 152 -13.97 -4.35 -23.73
CA PRO A 152 -14.79 -3.20 -24.09
C PRO A 152 -14.84 -2.99 -25.60
N ARG A 153 -15.87 -2.28 -26.09
CA ARG A 153 -15.90 -1.80 -27.47
C ARG A 153 -15.01 -0.56 -27.59
N ARG A 154 -14.13 -0.53 -28.59
CA ARG A 154 -13.20 0.57 -28.80
C ARG A 154 -13.88 1.82 -29.34
N ASN A 155 -13.52 2.97 -28.79
CA ASN A 155 -14.04 4.28 -29.18
C ASN A 155 -13.12 5.08 -30.12
N GLY A 156 -11.93 4.53 -30.42
CA GLY A 156 -10.96 5.10 -31.36
C GLY A 156 -9.96 6.08 -30.74
N LEU A 157 -10.18 6.54 -29.51
CA LEU A 157 -9.27 7.44 -28.79
C LEU A 157 -8.21 6.65 -28.00
N ARG A 158 -7.03 7.25 -27.85
CA ARG A 158 -5.83 6.65 -27.25
C ARG A 158 -5.40 7.43 -26.02
N VAL A 159 -5.08 6.73 -24.94
CA VAL A 159 -4.61 7.32 -23.68
C VAL A 159 -3.32 6.63 -23.23
N ALA A 160 -2.28 7.42 -22.99
CA ALA A 160 -1.07 6.96 -22.35
C ALA A 160 -1.18 7.09 -20.83
N VAL A 161 -0.78 6.05 -20.09
CA VAL A 161 -0.65 6.09 -18.63
C VAL A 161 0.82 5.87 -18.28
N VAL A 162 1.44 6.85 -17.63
CA VAL A 162 2.86 6.78 -17.23
C VAL A 162 2.97 6.38 -15.77
N GLY A 163 3.57 5.21 -15.53
CA GLY A 163 3.71 4.58 -14.22
C GLY A 163 2.67 3.49 -13.99
N SER A 164 3.13 2.29 -13.62
CA SER A 164 2.26 1.12 -13.45
C SER A 164 1.93 0.78 -12.00
N GLY A 165 2.04 1.76 -11.09
CA GLY A 165 1.57 1.62 -9.72
C GLY A 165 0.04 1.50 -9.62
N PRO A 166 -0.53 1.38 -8.40
CA PRO A 166 -1.97 1.20 -8.22
C PRO A 166 -2.83 2.28 -8.89
N ALA A 167 -2.38 3.54 -8.89
CA ALA A 167 -3.08 4.64 -9.55
C ALA A 167 -3.12 4.46 -11.08
N GLY A 168 -1.98 4.13 -11.69
CA GLY A 168 -1.89 3.89 -13.13
C GLY A 168 -2.70 2.69 -13.57
N LEU A 169 -2.63 1.58 -12.83
CA LEU A 169 -3.43 0.39 -13.13
C LEU A 169 -4.94 0.65 -12.97
N ALA A 170 -5.36 1.39 -11.93
CA ALA A 170 -6.77 1.72 -11.73
C ALA A 170 -7.28 2.68 -12.83
N ALA A 171 -6.48 3.67 -13.21
CA ALA A 171 -6.79 4.56 -14.33
C ALA A 171 -6.90 3.78 -15.63
N ALA A 172 -5.94 2.89 -15.91
CA ALA A 172 -5.92 2.08 -17.12
C ALA A 172 -7.14 1.16 -17.20
N ASP A 173 -7.50 0.48 -16.11
CA ASP A 173 -8.71 -0.34 -16.05
C ASP A 173 -9.97 0.48 -16.36
N GLN A 174 -10.17 1.61 -15.67
CA GLN A 174 -11.35 2.45 -15.87
C GLN A 174 -11.43 3.03 -17.28
N LEU A 175 -10.31 3.51 -17.84
CA LEU A 175 -10.26 4.04 -19.20
C LEU A 175 -10.48 2.93 -20.24
N ASN A 176 -9.87 1.75 -20.05
CA ASN A 176 -10.09 0.61 -20.92
C ASN A 176 -11.58 0.28 -20.98
N GLN A 177 -12.24 0.14 -19.83
CA GLN A 177 -13.68 -0.19 -19.77
C GLN A 177 -14.60 0.87 -20.40
N LYS A 178 -14.14 2.14 -20.53
CA LYS A 178 -14.83 3.21 -21.29
C LYS A 178 -14.57 3.16 -22.80
N GLY A 179 -13.80 2.19 -23.28
CA GLY A 179 -13.53 1.95 -24.70
C GLY A 179 -12.26 2.61 -25.24
N TYR A 180 -11.48 3.31 -24.42
CA TYR A 180 -10.22 3.91 -24.86
C TYR A 180 -9.18 2.82 -25.17
N HIS A 181 -8.28 3.08 -26.12
CA HIS A 181 -7.04 2.33 -26.26
C HIS A 181 -6.05 2.83 -25.22
N VAL A 182 -5.59 1.94 -24.33
CA VAL A 182 -4.73 2.34 -23.21
C VAL A 182 -3.37 1.64 -23.32
N THR A 183 -2.31 2.46 -23.29
CA THR A 183 -0.93 1.98 -23.17
C THR A 183 -0.33 2.47 -21.86
N VAL A 184 0.13 1.54 -21.02
CA VAL A 184 0.80 1.81 -19.75
C VAL A 184 2.31 1.71 -19.93
N TYR A 185 3.03 2.79 -19.64
CA TYR A 185 4.49 2.86 -19.70
C TYR A 185 5.07 2.69 -18.30
N GLU A 186 5.98 1.74 -18.13
CA GLU A 186 6.66 1.43 -16.88
C GLU A 186 8.18 1.49 -17.08
N ARG A 187 8.88 2.17 -16.16
CA ARG A 187 10.34 2.31 -16.24
C ARG A 187 11.06 1.04 -15.86
N GLU A 188 10.48 0.25 -14.97
CA GLU A 188 11.04 -1.02 -14.54
C GLU A 188 10.69 -2.15 -15.53
N ASP A 189 11.32 -3.31 -15.32
CA ASP A 189 11.12 -4.53 -16.09
C ASP A 189 9.83 -5.30 -15.72
N GLN A 190 9.14 -4.88 -14.66
CA GLN A 190 7.90 -5.50 -14.17
C GLN A 190 6.85 -4.45 -13.80
N ILE A 191 5.59 -4.79 -14.09
CA ILE A 191 4.41 -3.95 -13.82
C ILE A 191 4.02 -4.04 -12.33
N GLY A 192 3.48 -2.95 -11.78
CA GLY A 192 2.86 -2.90 -10.44
C GLY A 192 3.50 -1.89 -9.48
N GLY A 193 4.59 -1.22 -9.88
CA GLY A 193 5.29 -0.25 -9.05
C GLY A 193 5.68 -0.83 -7.68
N LEU A 194 5.33 -0.12 -6.59
CA LEU A 194 5.62 -0.58 -5.22
C LEU A 194 4.85 -1.86 -4.82
N LEU A 195 3.76 -2.23 -5.49
CA LEU A 195 3.13 -3.54 -5.27
C LEU A 195 4.08 -4.69 -5.64
N THR A 196 4.96 -4.45 -6.62
CA THR A 196 5.91 -5.42 -7.15
C THR A 196 7.26 -5.27 -6.46
N TYR A 197 7.84 -4.07 -6.42
CA TYR A 197 9.21 -3.87 -5.92
C TYR A 197 9.35 -3.25 -4.54
N GLY A 198 8.27 -2.75 -3.93
CA GLY A 198 8.33 -2.17 -2.58
C GLY A 198 7.84 -3.12 -1.49
N ILE A 199 6.56 -3.45 -1.53
CA ILE A 199 5.90 -4.26 -0.52
C ILE A 199 6.52 -5.67 -0.54
N PRO A 200 6.94 -6.23 0.60
CA PRO A 200 7.57 -7.55 0.59
C PRO A 200 6.66 -8.70 0.17
N ASN A 201 7.23 -9.76 -0.41
CA ASN A 201 6.47 -10.94 -0.86
C ASN A 201 5.64 -11.59 0.25
N MET A 202 6.11 -11.58 1.51
CA MET A 202 5.35 -12.12 2.64
C MET A 202 4.12 -11.27 3.01
N LYS A 203 4.06 -9.99 2.61
CA LYS A 203 2.89 -9.12 2.84
C LYS A 203 1.93 -9.11 1.64
N LEU A 204 2.48 -9.19 0.43
CA LEU A 204 1.73 -9.29 -0.83
C LEU A 204 2.50 -10.18 -1.82
N GLU A 205 1.97 -11.36 -2.11
CA GLU A 205 2.60 -12.29 -3.05
C GLU A 205 2.62 -11.68 -4.47
N LYS A 206 3.76 -11.77 -5.15
CA LYS A 206 3.91 -11.20 -6.51
C LYS A 206 3.01 -11.87 -7.54
N ARG A 207 2.70 -13.16 -7.35
CA ARG A 207 1.74 -13.87 -8.20
C ARG A 207 0.36 -13.23 -8.19
N THR A 208 -0.07 -12.65 -7.06
CA THR A 208 -1.35 -11.92 -6.96
C THR A 208 -1.33 -10.67 -7.85
N VAL A 209 -0.20 -9.95 -7.90
CA VAL A 209 -0.02 -8.79 -8.79
C VAL A 209 0.02 -9.22 -10.25
N THR A 210 0.83 -10.23 -10.58
CA THR A 210 0.95 -10.77 -11.94
C THR A 210 -0.40 -11.25 -12.48
N ARG A 211 -1.18 -12.02 -11.70
CA ARG A 211 -2.53 -12.48 -12.08
C ARG A 211 -3.43 -11.33 -12.50
N ARG A 212 -3.43 -10.22 -11.75
CA ARG A 212 -4.25 -9.05 -12.09
C ARG A 212 -3.74 -8.33 -13.34
N VAL A 213 -2.42 -8.17 -13.47
CA VAL A 213 -1.81 -7.54 -14.66
C VAL A 213 -2.12 -8.35 -15.92
N ASP A 214 -2.04 -9.67 -15.83
CA ASP A 214 -2.36 -10.56 -16.94
C ASP A 214 -3.84 -10.45 -17.35
N LEU A 215 -4.75 -10.39 -16.37
CA LEU A 215 -6.16 -10.12 -16.63
C LEU A 215 -6.36 -8.77 -17.37
N LEU A 216 -5.70 -7.70 -16.92
CA LEU A 216 -5.77 -6.38 -17.58
C LEU A 216 -5.19 -6.41 -19.00
N ARG A 217 -4.15 -7.21 -19.24
CA ARG A 217 -3.60 -7.43 -20.58
C ARG A 217 -4.59 -8.18 -21.47
N GLU A 218 -5.26 -9.20 -20.95
CA GLU A 218 -6.34 -9.91 -21.65
C GLU A 218 -7.53 -8.99 -21.97
N GLU A 219 -7.80 -7.99 -21.13
CA GLU A 219 -8.78 -6.92 -21.40
C GLU A 219 -8.34 -5.93 -22.49
N GLY A 220 -7.12 -6.07 -23.02
CA GLY A 220 -6.58 -5.31 -24.13
C GLY A 220 -5.81 -4.05 -23.73
N ILE A 221 -5.35 -3.94 -22.48
CA ILE A 221 -4.41 -2.90 -22.06
C ILE A 221 -3.00 -3.30 -22.52
N GLU A 222 -2.30 -2.38 -23.18
CA GLU A 222 -0.92 -2.57 -23.60
C GLU A 222 0.05 -2.14 -22.48
N PHE A 223 1.10 -2.93 -22.24
CA PHE A 223 2.12 -2.63 -21.25
C PHE A 223 3.48 -2.54 -21.91
N VAL A 224 4.17 -1.42 -21.72
CA VAL A 224 5.52 -1.15 -22.22
C VAL A 224 6.45 -0.97 -21.02
N THR A 225 7.20 -2.02 -20.69
CA THR A 225 8.22 -2.02 -19.62
C THR A 225 9.56 -1.48 -20.09
N ASN A 226 10.46 -1.14 -19.17
CA ASN A 226 11.76 -0.52 -19.44
C ASN A 226 11.65 0.82 -20.20
N ALA A 227 10.49 1.49 -20.13
CA ALA A 227 10.22 2.76 -20.75
C ALA A 227 10.23 3.88 -19.69
N GLU A 228 11.41 4.44 -19.46
CA GLU A 228 11.58 5.62 -18.62
C GLU A 228 11.37 6.89 -19.45
N ILE A 229 10.18 7.47 -19.30
CA ILE A 229 9.76 8.71 -19.95
C ILE A 229 10.71 9.85 -19.57
N GLY A 230 11.23 10.55 -20.57
CA GLY A 230 12.22 11.63 -20.41
C GLY A 230 13.67 11.15 -20.30
N VAL A 231 13.93 9.83 -20.35
CA VAL A 231 15.29 9.27 -20.31
C VAL A 231 15.56 8.43 -21.55
N ASN A 232 14.88 7.29 -21.70
CA ASN A 232 15.04 6.41 -22.85
C ASN A 232 13.80 6.40 -23.77
N THR A 233 12.69 6.98 -23.31
CA THR A 233 11.48 7.19 -24.08
C THR A 233 11.18 8.69 -24.14
N ALA A 234 11.12 9.25 -25.34
CA ALA A 234 10.93 10.68 -25.56
C ALA A 234 9.54 11.15 -25.09
N VAL A 235 9.48 12.29 -24.40
CA VAL A 235 8.23 12.80 -23.82
C VAL A 235 7.28 13.30 -24.92
N GLU A 236 7.83 13.83 -26.00
CA GLU A 236 7.11 14.36 -27.16
C GLU A 236 6.27 13.28 -27.84
N LYS A 237 6.69 12.01 -27.76
CA LYS A 237 5.92 10.88 -28.31
C LYS A 237 4.60 10.68 -27.57
N LEU A 238 4.56 10.95 -26.26
CA LEU A 238 3.35 10.71 -25.47
C LEU A 238 2.19 11.57 -25.96
N GLN A 239 2.41 12.87 -26.17
CA GLN A 239 1.37 13.78 -26.65
C GLN A 239 1.12 13.65 -28.16
N ALA A 240 2.13 13.25 -28.95
CA ALA A 240 1.94 13.09 -30.38
C ALA A 240 1.16 11.83 -30.77
N GLU A 241 1.26 10.75 -29.98
CA GLU A 241 0.67 9.44 -30.28
C GLU A 241 -0.61 9.13 -29.49
N ASN A 242 -1.00 10.02 -28.56
CA ASN A 242 -2.16 9.81 -27.68
C ASN A 242 -2.98 11.10 -27.55
N ASP A 243 -4.30 10.93 -27.42
CA ASP A 243 -5.24 12.03 -27.27
C ASP A 243 -5.28 12.57 -25.83
N ALA A 244 -4.80 11.79 -24.86
CA ALA A 244 -4.56 12.24 -23.48
C ALA A 244 -3.43 11.46 -22.81
N VAL A 245 -2.84 12.06 -21.76
CA VAL A 245 -1.76 11.47 -20.95
C VAL A 245 -2.11 11.54 -19.47
N VAL A 246 -2.01 10.42 -18.75
CA VAL A 246 -2.16 10.33 -17.30
C VAL A 246 -0.81 10.04 -16.66
N LEU A 247 -0.36 10.92 -15.77
CA LEU A 247 0.84 10.77 -14.98
C LEU A 247 0.52 10.15 -13.62
N ALA A 248 1.06 8.96 -13.37
CA ALA A 248 0.90 8.17 -12.15
C ALA A 248 2.28 7.70 -11.63
N LEU A 249 3.21 8.65 -11.52
CA LEU A 249 4.66 8.43 -11.38
C LEU A 249 5.11 7.95 -9.99
N GLY A 250 4.22 8.01 -8.99
CA GLY A 250 4.58 7.79 -7.59
C GLY A 250 5.30 8.99 -6.95
N SER A 251 5.72 8.83 -5.68
CA SER A 251 6.58 9.78 -4.97
C SER A 251 7.87 9.06 -4.64
N THR A 252 8.88 9.20 -5.50
CA THR A 252 10.07 8.32 -5.50
C THR A 252 11.29 8.93 -4.83
N VAL A 253 11.29 10.23 -4.53
CA VAL A 253 12.42 10.90 -3.88
C VAL A 253 12.37 10.63 -2.36
N PRO A 254 13.30 9.82 -1.81
CA PRO A 254 13.28 9.46 -0.39
C PRO A 254 13.63 10.66 0.48
N ARG A 255 13.10 10.70 1.70
CA ARG A 255 13.57 11.65 2.72
C ARG A 255 14.94 11.24 3.22
N ASP A 256 15.83 12.22 3.33
CA ASP A 256 17.19 12.04 3.81
C ASP A 256 17.47 12.92 5.03
N ILE A 257 18.51 12.56 5.79
CA ILE A 257 19.09 13.36 6.86
C ILE A 257 20.58 13.56 6.57
N ASP A 258 20.99 14.81 6.37
CA ASP A 258 22.39 15.17 6.16
C ASP A 258 23.08 15.39 7.51
N ILE A 259 23.61 14.30 8.05
CA ILE A 259 24.32 14.25 9.34
C ILE A 259 25.72 13.62 9.18
N PRO A 260 26.65 13.86 10.11
CA PRO A 260 28.00 13.29 10.02
C PRO A 260 27.97 11.77 9.84
N GLY A 261 28.80 11.28 8.91
CA GLY A 261 28.90 9.86 8.58
C GLY A 261 27.81 9.32 7.63
N ARG A 262 26.90 10.17 7.10
CA ARG A 262 25.86 9.76 6.15
C ARG A 262 26.37 9.03 4.89
N HIS A 263 27.62 9.30 4.50
CA HIS A 263 28.30 8.73 3.33
C HIS A 263 28.97 7.36 3.58
N LEU A 264 28.97 6.88 4.83
CA LEU A 264 29.59 5.60 5.18
C LEU A 264 28.92 4.43 4.45
N LYS A 265 29.73 3.42 4.10
CA LYS A 265 29.22 2.15 3.56
C LYS A 265 28.35 1.47 4.61
N GLY A 266 27.19 0.98 4.20
CA GLY A 266 26.18 0.40 5.08
C GLY A 266 25.04 1.35 5.44
N VAL A 267 25.05 2.61 5.00
CA VAL A 267 23.93 3.56 5.20
C VAL A 267 23.10 3.66 3.92
N HIS A 268 21.91 3.05 3.93
CA HIS A 268 21.06 2.89 2.74
C HIS A 268 19.64 3.42 2.95
N PHE A 269 18.97 3.79 1.86
CA PHE A 269 17.53 4.00 1.87
C PHE A 269 16.78 2.66 1.95
N ALA A 270 15.65 2.63 2.66
CA ALA A 270 14.83 1.43 2.80
C ALA A 270 14.43 0.84 1.43
N MET A 271 14.05 1.69 0.49
CA MET A 271 13.65 1.24 -0.85
C MET A 271 14.78 0.61 -1.65
N GLU A 272 16.03 1.02 -1.43
CA GLU A 272 17.17 0.37 -2.06
C GLU A 272 17.27 -1.09 -1.61
N PHE A 273 17.17 -1.31 -0.29
CA PHE A 273 17.20 -2.63 0.32
C PHE A 273 16.00 -3.51 -0.10
N LEU A 274 14.78 -2.98 0.01
CA LEU A 274 13.55 -3.72 -0.30
C LEU A 274 13.47 -4.09 -1.78
N THR A 275 13.77 -3.14 -2.68
CA THR A 275 13.74 -3.37 -4.14
C THR A 275 14.76 -4.43 -4.55
N LYS A 276 16.01 -4.31 -4.07
CA LYS A 276 17.07 -5.30 -4.35
C LYS A 276 16.68 -6.68 -3.81
N ASN A 277 16.06 -6.76 -2.64
CA ASN A 277 15.55 -8.02 -2.11
C ASN A 277 14.45 -8.63 -2.99
N GLN A 278 13.47 -7.83 -3.45
CA GLN A 278 12.41 -8.35 -4.33
C GLN A 278 12.94 -8.84 -5.67
N LYS A 279 13.81 -8.05 -6.33
CA LYS A 279 14.46 -8.47 -7.57
C LYS A 279 15.24 -9.78 -7.39
N ARG A 280 15.94 -9.93 -6.26
CA ARG A 280 16.64 -11.18 -5.91
C ARG A 280 15.67 -12.37 -5.81
N LEU A 281 14.55 -12.22 -5.10
CA LEU A 281 13.59 -13.32 -4.91
C LEU A 281 12.96 -13.77 -6.24
N MET A 282 12.68 -12.84 -7.15
CA MET A 282 12.12 -13.16 -8.47
C MET A 282 13.10 -13.95 -9.35
N LEU A 283 14.41 -13.82 -9.11
CA LEU A 283 15.44 -14.59 -9.80
C LEU A 283 15.66 -15.98 -9.19
N THR A 284 14.97 -16.33 -8.11
CA THR A 284 15.06 -17.67 -7.50
C THR A 284 14.03 -18.62 -8.08
N VAL A 285 14.49 -19.79 -8.51
CA VAL A 285 13.63 -20.93 -8.90
C VAL A 285 13.88 -22.06 -7.89
N ASP A 286 12.83 -22.64 -7.32
CA ASP A 286 12.92 -23.72 -6.31
C ASP A 286 13.81 -23.38 -5.09
N GLY A 287 13.83 -22.11 -4.68
CA GLY A 287 14.66 -21.63 -3.57
C GLY A 287 16.17 -21.66 -3.85
N LYS A 288 16.58 -21.95 -5.09
CA LYS A 288 17.97 -21.87 -5.53
C LYS A 288 18.15 -20.64 -6.40
N LEU A 289 19.08 -19.77 -5.99
CA LEU A 289 19.57 -18.68 -6.81
C LEU A 289 20.20 -19.30 -8.07
N GLN A 290 19.74 -18.92 -9.26
CA GLN A 290 20.51 -19.20 -10.47
C GLN A 290 21.82 -18.41 -10.36
N SER A 291 22.92 -19.15 -10.21
CA SER A 291 24.25 -18.64 -9.93
C SER A 291 24.75 -17.68 -11.01
N GLY A 292 25.43 -16.61 -10.59
CA GLY A 292 26.22 -15.73 -11.46
C GLY A 292 26.22 -14.24 -11.12
N TRP A 293 25.67 -13.80 -9.99
CA TRP A 293 25.42 -12.37 -9.73
C TRP A 293 26.28 -11.75 -8.63
N ASP A 294 26.45 -10.44 -8.78
CA ASP A 294 27.36 -9.54 -8.06
C ASP A 294 27.27 -9.67 -6.53
N ARG A 295 28.43 -9.69 -5.87
CA ARG A 295 28.51 -9.74 -4.40
C ARG A 295 28.14 -8.39 -3.76
N ASP A 296 27.96 -7.34 -4.56
CA ASP A 296 27.68 -5.99 -4.10
C ASP A 296 26.17 -5.73 -3.87
N PHE A 297 25.55 -6.50 -2.98
CA PHE A 297 24.14 -6.33 -2.60
C PHE A 297 23.98 -5.94 -1.13
N VAL A 298 22.97 -5.11 -0.86
CA VAL A 298 22.61 -4.71 0.50
C VAL A 298 21.96 -5.89 1.18
N THR A 299 22.60 -6.42 2.22
CA THR A 299 22.09 -7.57 2.98
C THR A 299 22.17 -7.34 4.47
N ALA A 300 21.16 -7.85 5.17
CA ALA A 300 21.10 -7.89 6.62
C ALA A 300 21.70 -9.18 7.20
N GLU A 301 22.11 -10.16 6.37
CA GLU A 301 22.59 -11.47 6.85
C GLU A 301 23.78 -11.32 7.81
N GLY A 302 23.61 -11.81 9.04
CA GLY A 302 24.62 -11.74 10.10
C GLY A 302 24.94 -10.33 10.61
N ARG A 303 24.19 -9.29 10.22
CA ARG A 303 24.47 -7.89 10.55
C ARG A 303 23.66 -7.36 11.73
N ASP A 304 24.21 -6.39 12.43
CA ASP A 304 23.50 -5.53 13.38
C ASP A 304 22.78 -4.40 12.61
N VAL A 305 21.44 -4.46 12.54
CA VAL A 305 20.63 -3.58 11.67
C VAL A 305 19.94 -2.49 12.47
N VAL A 306 20.00 -1.25 11.99
CA VAL A 306 19.22 -0.13 12.50
C VAL A 306 18.26 0.39 11.43
N VAL A 307 16.96 0.39 11.72
CA VAL A 307 15.91 0.93 10.85
C VAL A 307 15.44 2.27 11.40
N ILE A 308 15.53 3.35 10.61
CA ILE A 308 15.12 4.70 11.03
C ILE A 308 13.75 5.03 10.44
N GLY A 309 12.73 5.16 11.29
CA GLY A 309 11.33 5.43 10.94
C GLY A 309 10.40 4.27 11.32
N GLY A 310 9.23 4.58 11.91
CA GLY A 310 8.28 3.59 12.44
C GLY A 310 7.02 3.36 11.59
N GLY A 311 7.02 3.70 10.31
CA GLY A 311 5.92 3.40 9.39
C GLY A 311 5.97 1.98 8.79
N ASP A 312 5.01 1.66 7.92
CA ASP A 312 4.92 0.36 7.22
C ASP A 312 6.23 -0.05 6.53
N THR A 313 6.91 0.89 5.86
CA THR A 313 8.21 0.63 5.22
C THR A 313 9.28 0.21 6.23
N GLY A 314 9.24 0.76 7.45
CA GLY A 314 10.13 0.36 8.54
C GLY A 314 9.84 -1.08 8.98
N THR A 315 8.57 -1.41 9.21
CA THR A 315 8.16 -2.80 9.52
C THR A 315 8.58 -3.78 8.41
N ASP A 316 8.44 -3.38 7.15
CA ASP A 316 8.84 -4.18 5.98
C ASP A 316 10.36 -4.41 5.94
N CYS A 317 11.17 -3.40 6.28
CA CYS A 317 12.62 -3.56 6.46
C CYS A 317 12.96 -4.50 7.61
N ILE A 318 12.30 -4.36 8.76
CA ILE A 318 12.49 -5.24 9.92
C ILE A 318 12.23 -6.70 9.53
N ALA A 319 11.05 -6.97 8.97
CA ALA A 319 10.63 -8.33 8.62
C ALA A 319 11.49 -8.96 7.50
N THR A 320 11.99 -8.14 6.57
CA THR A 320 12.94 -8.57 5.54
C THR A 320 14.30 -8.92 6.14
N SER A 321 14.80 -8.11 7.08
CA SER A 321 16.06 -8.37 7.80
C SER A 321 15.99 -9.65 8.64
N MET A 322 14.85 -9.91 9.30
CA MET A 322 14.62 -11.15 10.04
C MET A 322 14.73 -12.39 9.12
N ARG A 323 14.10 -12.34 7.94
CA ARG A 323 14.17 -13.43 6.95
C ARG A 323 15.56 -13.62 6.34
N GLN A 324 16.34 -12.55 6.25
CA GLN A 324 17.74 -12.59 5.87
C GLN A 324 18.67 -13.03 7.01
N ARG A 325 18.15 -13.32 8.21
CA ARG A 325 18.91 -13.79 9.39
C ARG A 325 19.93 -12.76 9.87
N CYS A 326 19.47 -11.53 10.08
CA CYS A 326 20.24 -10.54 10.81
C CYS A 326 20.63 -11.01 12.21
N LYS A 327 21.72 -10.44 12.73
CA LYS A 327 22.22 -10.70 14.07
C LYS A 327 21.40 -9.97 15.12
N SER A 328 21.01 -8.72 14.85
CA SER A 328 20.13 -7.91 15.69
C SER A 328 19.37 -6.87 14.85
N VAL A 329 18.27 -6.35 15.39
CA VAL A 329 17.49 -5.25 14.78
C VAL A 329 17.07 -4.25 15.83
N VAL A 330 17.36 -2.97 15.61
CA VAL A 330 16.82 -1.84 16.37
C VAL A 330 16.02 -0.95 15.42
N ASN A 331 14.84 -0.51 15.82
CA ASN A 331 14.05 0.46 15.09
C ASN A 331 13.97 1.78 15.86
N LEU A 332 14.43 2.86 15.25
CA LEU A 332 14.43 4.19 15.85
C LEU A 332 13.20 4.98 15.40
N GLU A 333 12.44 5.48 16.37
CA GLU A 333 11.28 6.33 16.16
C GLU A 333 11.49 7.67 16.87
N HIS A 334 11.28 8.77 16.14
CA HIS A 334 11.45 10.12 16.68
C HIS A 334 10.26 10.55 17.54
N ASN A 335 9.08 9.99 17.27
CA ASN A 335 7.90 10.25 18.07
C ASN A 335 7.96 9.51 19.42
N PRO A 336 7.28 10.05 20.45
CA PRO A 336 7.02 9.32 21.69
C PRO A 336 6.25 8.02 21.42
N GLN A 337 6.37 7.07 22.34
CA GLN A 337 5.57 5.85 22.29
C GLN A 337 4.08 6.22 22.29
N PRO A 338 3.31 5.76 21.29
CA PRO A 338 1.87 6.00 21.27
C PRO A 338 1.18 5.38 22.50
N PRO A 339 0.08 5.98 22.99
CA PRO A 339 -0.66 5.44 24.13
C PRO A 339 -1.33 4.10 23.81
N ALA A 340 -1.67 3.31 24.83
CA ALA A 340 -2.39 2.04 24.65
C ALA A 340 -3.83 2.21 24.17
N GLN A 341 -4.42 3.39 24.38
CA GLN A 341 -5.79 3.74 24.01
C GLN A 341 -5.82 5.16 23.41
N ARG A 342 -6.90 5.50 22.71
CA ARG A 342 -7.06 6.83 22.09
C ARG A 342 -6.94 7.92 23.15
N ALA A 343 -6.12 8.93 22.87
CA ALA A 343 -6.03 10.13 23.69
C ALA A 343 -7.26 11.03 23.45
N PRO A 344 -7.64 11.93 24.38
CA PRO A 344 -8.78 12.84 24.22
C PRO A 344 -8.74 13.71 22.95
N HIS A 345 -7.55 13.98 22.41
CA HIS A 345 -7.33 14.79 21.21
C HIS A 345 -7.27 13.96 19.90
N ASN A 346 -7.55 12.65 19.95
CA ASN A 346 -7.68 11.78 18.77
C ASN A 346 -9.00 10.99 18.85
N PRO A 347 -10.15 11.69 18.74
CA PRO A 347 -11.47 11.09 18.88
C PRO A 347 -11.80 10.15 17.72
N TRP A 348 -12.67 9.18 17.96
CA TRP A 348 -13.33 8.46 16.87
C TRP A 348 -14.19 9.45 16.04
N PRO A 349 -14.29 9.32 14.69
CA PRO A 349 -13.85 8.20 13.85
C PRO A 349 -12.46 8.39 13.22
N GLU A 350 -11.60 9.26 13.75
CA GLU A 350 -10.24 9.42 13.22
C GLU A 350 -9.45 8.11 13.32
N TYR A 351 -8.43 7.93 12.49
CA TYR A 351 -7.54 6.78 12.62
C TYR A 351 -6.85 6.80 14.01
N PRO A 352 -6.86 5.68 14.76
CA PRO A 352 -6.34 5.64 16.12
C PRO A 352 -4.82 5.76 16.13
N ARG A 353 -4.30 6.72 16.87
CA ARG A 353 -2.86 6.87 17.17
C ARG A 353 -2.54 6.15 18.47
N ILE A 354 -2.57 4.83 18.42
CA ILE A 354 -2.32 3.94 19.58
C ILE A 354 -1.13 3.02 19.32
N TYR A 355 -0.58 2.44 20.38
CA TYR A 355 0.51 1.49 20.28
C TYR A 355 0.01 0.21 19.58
N GLY A 356 0.56 -0.07 18.41
CA GLY A 356 0.31 -1.29 17.64
C GLY A 356 1.54 -2.18 17.55
N VAL A 357 1.31 -3.49 17.47
CA VAL A 357 2.33 -4.48 17.11
C VAL A 357 1.99 -4.99 15.71
N ASP A 358 2.96 -4.90 14.80
CA ASP A 358 2.81 -5.32 13.41
C ASP A 358 3.65 -6.58 13.17
N TYR A 359 3.52 -7.21 12.00
CA TYR A 359 4.07 -8.54 11.73
C TYR A 359 5.59 -8.63 11.92
N GLY A 360 6.35 -7.60 11.52
CA GLY A 360 7.80 -7.51 11.73
C GLY A 360 8.18 -7.33 13.21
N HIS A 361 7.41 -6.55 13.96
CA HIS A 361 7.60 -6.40 15.42
C HIS A 361 7.36 -7.73 16.15
N ALA A 362 6.31 -8.45 15.77
CA ALA A 362 6.00 -9.76 16.33
C ALA A 362 7.09 -10.80 16.02
N GLU A 363 7.65 -10.77 14.80
CA GLU A 363 8.76 -11.64 14.39
C GLU A 363 10.03 -11.38 15.21
N VAL A 364 10.42 -10.11 15.39
CA VAL A 364 11.54 -9.75 16.26
C VAL A 364 11.32 -10.24 17.68
N ARG A 365 10.15 -9.98 18.27
CA ARG A 365 9.85 -10.38 19.65
C ARG A 365 9.89 -11.91 19.83
N SER A 366 9.46 -12.67 18.83
CA SER A 366 9.49 -14.13 18.87
C SER A 366 10.92 -14.68 18.80
N VAL A 367 11.81 -14.06 18.02
CA VAL A 367 13.17 -14.57 17.79
C VAL A 367 14.17 -14.03 18.82
N PHE A 368 14.09 -12.75 19.17
CA PHE A 368 15.05 -12.08 20.05
C PHE A 368 14.49 -11.76 21.45
N GLY A 369 13.20 -11.98 21.69
CA GLY A 369 12.59 -11.82 23.01
C GLY A 369 12.19 -10.40 23.40
N GLU A 370 12.51 -9.39 22.58
CA GLU A 370 12.30 -7.97 22.89
C GLU A 370 11.61 -7.22 21.74
N ASP A 371 11.07 -6.03 22.03
CA ASP A 371 10.57 -5.12 21.00
C ASP A 371 11.74 -4.35 20.37
N PRO A 372 11.88 -4.28 19.03
CA PRO A 372 13.01 -3.58 18.43
C PRO A 372 12.95 -2.06 18.60
N ARG A 373 11.79 -1.50 18.95
CA ARG A 373 11.55 -0.06 18.85
C ARG A 373 12.11 0.71 20.04
N LYS A 374 12.85 1.76 19.72
CA LYS A 374 13.27 2.81 20.65
C LYS A 374 12.61 4.13 20.23
N TYR A 375 11.77 4.67 21.12
CA TYR A 375 10.98 5.89 20.89
C TYR A 375 11.70 7.14 21.37
N SER A 376 11.22 8.31 20.95
CA SER A 376 11.75 9.61 21.34
C SER A 376 13.26 9.72 21.08
N ARG A 377 13.71 9.25 19.90
CA ARG A 377 15.13 9.28 19.51
C ARG A 377 15.35 10.05 18.22
N ILE A 378 16.40 10.87 18.23
CA ILE A 378 16.96 11.48 17.04
C ILE A 378 18.33 10.86 16.74
N THR A 379 18.71 10.84 15.46
CA THR A 379 20.03 10.35 15.03
C THR A 379 20.99 11.53 14.99
N LYS A 380 22.10 11.45 15.71
CA LYS A 380 23.10 12.52 15.82
C LYS A 380 24.18 12.39 14.74
N GLU A 381 24.76 11.20 14.62
CA GLU A 381 25.83 10.88 13.67
C GLU A 381 25.95 9.37 13.44
N PHE A 382 26.68 9.00 12.38
CA PHE A 382 27.13 7.64 12.11
C PHE A 382 28.64 7.56 12.28
N LYS A 383 29.11 6.58 13.05
CA LYS A 383 30.56 6.34 13.23
C LYS A 383 31.02 5.20 12.34
N GLY A 384 32.17 5.37 11.71
CA GLY A 384 32.76 4.38 10.81
C GLY A 384 34.16 3.94 11.20
N ASN A 385 34.60 2.83 10.61
CA ASN A 385 35.98 2.34 10.71
C ASN A 385 36.89 2.99 9.65
N GLU A 386 38.18 2.63 9.68
CA GLU A 386 39.19 3.12 8.72
C GLU A 386 38.89 2.75 7.26
N ASN A 387 38.07 1.72 7.02
CA ASN A 387 37.64 1.29 5.68
C ASN A 387 36.40 2.06 5.17
N GLY A 388 35.88 3.00 5.96
CA GLY A 388 34.69 3.79 5.63
C GLY A 388 33.37 3.01 5.78
N GLU A 389 33.35 1.94 6.58
CA GLU A 389 32.15 1.15 6.89
C GLU A 389 31.57 1.60 8.22
N ILE A 390 30.24 1.66 8.31
CA ILE A 390 29.56 1.99 9.56
C ILE A 390 29.84 0.93 10.64
N THR A 391 29.97 1.40 11.88
CA THR A 391 30.12 0.54 13.06
C THR A 391 29.10 0.85 14.13
N HIS A 392 28.64 2.11 14.23
CA HIS A 392 27.69 2.56 15.24
C HIS A 392 26.79 3.68 14.72
N VAL A 393 25.56 3.70 15.24
CA VAL A 393 24.64 4.85 15.17
C VAL A 393 24.64 5.55 16.51
N VAL A 394 24.92 6.85 16.53
CA VAL A 394 24.83 7.67 17.75
C VAL A 394 23.45 8.32 17.79
N THR A 395 22.72 8.10 18.86
CA THR A 395 21.37 8.66 19.06
C THR A 395 21.32 9.53 20.30
N LEU A 396 20.36 10.44 20.35
CA LEU A 396 20.01 11.24 21.53
C LEU A 396 18.55 11.00 21.86
N LEU A 397 18.20 11.08 23.14
CA LEU A 397 16.80 11.24 23.52
C LEU A 397 16.29 12.60 23.04
N SER A 398 15.01 12.68 22.76
CA SER A 398 14.35 13.91 22.32
C SER A 398 12.99 14.10 22.96
N GLU A 399 12.64 15.34 23.23
CA GLU A 399 11.30 15.74 23.67
C GLU A 399 10.59 16.48 22.55
N ARG A 400 9.28 16.25 22.46
CA ARG A 400 8.42 16.94 21.50
C ARG A 400 7.54 17.92 22.25
N ASP A 401 7.65 19.18 21.86
CA ASP A 401 6.78 20.23 22.37
C ASP A 401 5.33 19.95 21.92
N PRO A 402 4.36 19.83 22.84
CA PRO A 402 2.98 19.51 22.51
C PRO A 402 2.24 20.64 21.77
N GLU A 403 2.69 21.89 21.90
CA GLU A 403 2.08 23.06 21.24
C GLU A 403 2.71 23.31 19.87
N THR A 404 4.05 23.37 19.82
CA THR A 404 4.78 23.72 18.59
C THR A 404 5.10 22.51 17.71
N ASN A 405 4.98 21.30 18.24
CA ASN A 405 5.39 20.04 17.61
C ASN A 405 6.89 19.95 17.28
N VAL A 406 7.70 20.91 17.75
CA VAL A 406 9.16 20.92 17.58
C VAL A 406 9.78 19.82 18.42
N ILE A 407 10.76 19.11 17.85
CA ILE A 407 11.51 18.06 18.51
C ILE A 407 12.87 18.63 18.92
N THR A 408 13.18 18.55 20.20
CA THR A 408 14.42 19.07 20.80
C THR A 408 15.21 17.94 21.42
N ALA A 409 16.52 17.90 21.16
CA ALA A 409 17.42 16.93 21.77
C ALA A 409 17.57 17.18 23.27
N ILE A 410 17.60 16.11 24.07
CA ILE A 410 17.98 16.17 25.47
C ILE A 410 19.51 16.12 25.55
N PRO A 411 20.20 17.14 26.08
CA PRO A 411 21.65 17.10 26.27
C PRO A 411 22.10 15.92 27.13
N ASP A 412 23.34 15.45 26.93
CA ASP A 412 23.99 14.39 27.71
C ASP A 412 23.21 13.05 27.74
N SER A 413 22.46 12.77 26.66
CA SER A 413 21.63 11.56 26.51
C SER A 413 22.11 10.63 25.40
N GLU A 414 23.36 10.78 24.97
CA GLU A 414 23.94 9.99 23.89
C GLU A 414 23.92 8.49 24.17
N GLU A 415 23.49 7.71 23.19
CA GLU A 415 23.64 6.26 23.17
C GLU A 415 24.29 5.84 21.84
N GLU A 416 25.34 5.03 21.93
CA GLU A 416 25.96 4.38 20.78
C GLU A 416 25.38 2.99 20.57
N ILE A 417 24.78 2.77 19.41
CA ILE A 417 24.14 1.50 19.04
C ILE A 417 25.03 0.81 18.01
N PRO A 418 25.59 -0.38 18.27
CA PRO A 418 26.34 -1.16 17.28
C PRO A 418 25.51 -1.39 16.01
N CYS A 419 26.12 -1.17 14.85
CA CYS A 419 25.41 -1.22 13.58
C CYS A 419 26.34 -1.43 12.38
N ASP A 420 26.01 -2.42 11.53
CA ASP A 420 26.66 -2.68 10.24
C ASP A 420 25.78 -2.28 9.04
N LEU A 421 24.48 -2.02 9.28
CA LEU A 421 23.51 -1.67 8.25
C LEU A 421 22.43 -0.72 8.80
N VAL A 422 22.34 0.47 8.22
CA VAL A 422 21.26 1.44 8.49
C VAL A 422 20.31 1.51 7.31
N LEU A 423 19.00 1.48 7.60
CA LEU A 423 17.93 1.55 6.61
C LEU A 423 17.01 2.75 6.90
N PHE A 424 16.98 3.73 5.99
CA PHE A 424 16.17 4.93 6.14
C PHE A 424 14.76 4.69 5.61
N ALA A 425 13.79 4.56 6.51
CA ALA A 425 12.38 4.32 6.25
C ALA A 425 11.50 5.53 6.65
N MET A 426 11.96 6.74 6.34
CA MET A 426 11.32 8.01 6.74
C MET A 426 10.25 8.54 5.76
N GLY A 427 9.94 7.76 4.72
CA GLY A 427 9.00 8.11 3.65
C GLY A 427 9.63 8.91 2.52
N PHE A 428 8.78 9.45 1.65
CA PHE A 428 9.18 10.22 0.46
C PHE A 428 8.76 11.69 0.56
N SER A 429 9.44 12.52 -0.23
CA SER A 429 9.19 13.96 -0.29
C SER A 429 8.24 14.32 -1.43
N HIS A 430 8.57 13.88 -2.65
CA HIS A 430 7.90 14.26 -3.90
C HIS A 430 8.25 13.30 -5.06
N PRO A 431 7.54 13.35 -6.20
CA PRO A 431 7.98 12.69 -7.43
C PRO A 431 9.33 13.23 -7.93
N GLU A 432 10.06 12.45 -8.72
CA GLU A 432 11.17 12.99 -9.51
C GLU A 432 10.68 14.10 -10.46
N GLN A 433 11.45 15.18 -10.58
CA GLN A 433 11.01 16.39 -11.29
C GLN A 433 11.28 16.37 -12.80
N LYS A 434 12.07 15.40 -13.29
CA LYS A 434 12.50 15.33 -14.71
C LYS A 434 11.34 15.46 -15.70
N ILE A 435 10.25 14.70 -15.48
CA ILE A 435 9.08 14.74 -16.38
C ILE A 435 8.35 16.08 -16.22
N ALA A 436 8.18 16.57 -14.99
CA ALA A 436 7.52 17.85 -14.74
C ALA A 436 8.25 19.01 -15.44
N GLU A 437 9.58 19.04 -15.36
CA GLU A 437 10.43 20.03 -16.04
C GLU A 437 10.38 19.89 -17.56
N ALA A 438 10.43 18.66 -18.08
CA ALA A 438 10.47 18.40 -19.53
C ALA A 438 9.21 18.88 -20.27
N ILE A 439 8.03 18.80 -19.64
CA ILE A 439 6.76 19.27 -20.22
C ILE A 439 6.23 20.57 -19.62
N GLY A 440 7.00 21.23 -18.75
CA GLY A 440 6.61 22.53 -18.18
C GLY A 440 5.39 22.45 -17.24
N LEU A 441 5.30 21.40 -16.42
CA LEU A 441 4.24 21.24 -15.44
C LEU A 441 4.45 22.14 -14.21
N GLU A 442 3.36 22.76 -13.74
CA GLU A 442 3.35 23.39 -12.42
C GLU A 442 3.41 22.36 -11.30
N VAL A 443 4.15 22.69 -10.24
CA VAL A 443 4.21 21.90 -9.00
C VAL A 443 3.77 22.72 -7.79
N ASP A 444 3.33 22.05 -6.73
CA ASP A 444 2.99 22.68 -5.46
C ASP A 444 4.25 23.01 -4.62
N GLN A 445 4.05 23.58 -3.42
CA GLN A 445 5.14 23.94 -2.50
C GLN A 445 5.92 22.72 -1.98
N ARG A 446 5.38 21.52 -2.13
CA ARG A 446 6.01 20.25 -1.77
C ARG A 446 6.60 19.55 -3.00
N HIS A 447 6.63 20.21 -4.16
CA HIS A 447 7.09 19.66 -5.44
C HIS A 447 6.24 18.49 -5.98
N ASN A 448 4.98 18.34 -5.54
CA ASN A 448 4.03 17.44 -6.19
C ASN A 448 3.47 18.09 -7.45
N ILE A 449 3.11 17.29 -8.46
CA ILE A 449 2.48 17.80 -9.68
C ILE A 449 1.14 18.45 -9.31
N ARG A 450 0.98 19.72 -9.67
CA ARG A 450 -0.21 20.49 -9.32
C ARG A 450 -1.38 20.04 -10.18
N ALA A 451 -2.32 19.34 -9.56
CA ALA A 451 -3.64 19.08 -10.09
C ALA A 451 -4.66 18.98 -8.95
N ALA A 452 -5.82 19.64 -9.11
CA ALA A 452 -6.85 19.65 -8.07
C ALA A 452 -7.55 18.29 -7.94
N TYR A 453 -7.76 17.82 -6.71
CA TYR A 453 -8.49 16.56 -6.46
C TYR A 453 -9.90 16.64 -7.05
N GLY A 454 -10.30 15.63 -7.81
CA GLY A 454 -11.58 15.60 -8.53
C GLY A 454 -11.55 16.23 -9.94
N ASN A 455 -10.56 17.07 -10.26
CA ASN A 455 -10.33 17.57 -11.64
C ASN A 455 -9.12 16.88 -12.30
N TYR A 456 -8.04 16.63 -11.57
CA TYR A 456 -6.83 15.92 -12.02
C TYR A 456 -6.10 16.49 -13.25
N GLN A 457 -6.64 17.52 -13.92
CA GLN A 457 -5.96 18.27 -14.97
C GLN A 457 -4.76 19.04 -14.40
N THR A 458 -3.67 19.00 -15.16
CA THR A 458 -2.44 19.75 -14.87
C THR A 458 -2.46 21.13 -15.54
N SER A 459 -1.35 21.85 -15.47
CA SER A 459 -1.15 23.09 -16.23
C SER A 459 -1.02 22.89 -17.74
N VAL A 460 -0.82 21.66 -18.20
CA VAL A 460 -0.68 21.31 -19.62
C VAL A 460 -1.95 20.62 -20.10
N GLU A 461 -2.51 21.13 -21.20
CA GLU A 461 -3.72 20.61 -21.81
C GLU A 461 -3.55 19.15 -22.26
N GLY A 462 -4.58 18.34 -22.07
CA GLY A 462 -4.54 16.89 -22.34
C GLY A 462 -3.68 16.07 -21.37
N VAL A 463 -3.03 16.71 -20.37
CA VAL A 463 -2.19 16.03 -19.38
C VAL A 463 -2.83 16.08 -17.99
N PHE A 464 -2.90 14.92 -17.35
CA PHE A 464 -3.51 14.70 -16.04
C PHE A 464 -2.51 14.09 -15.07
N ALA A 465 -2.71 14.27 -13.76
CA ALA A 465 -1.88 13.67 -12.73
C ALA A 465 -2.71 13.08 -11.59
N ALA A 466 -2.33 11.90 -11.11
CA ALA A 466 -3.06 11.17 -10.06
C ALA A 466 -2.16 10.31 -9.18
N GLY A 467 -2.62 10.03 -7.96
CA GLY A 467 -1.90 9.21 -7.00
C GLY A 467 -0.76 9.98 -6.34
N ASP A 468 0.26 9.24 -5.91
CA ASP A 468 1.30 9.79 -5.03
C ASP A 468 2.13 10.93 -5.66
N CYS A 469 2.22 11.02 -7.00
CA CYS A 469 2.92 12.14 -7.65
C CYS A 469 2.15 13.46 -7.55
N ARG A 470 0.83 13.41 -7.30
CA ARG A 470 -0.06 14.57 -7.11
C ARG A 470 -0.35 14.82 -5.63
N ARG A 471 -0.64 13.75 -4.89
CA ARG A 471 -1.05 13.79 -3.48
C ARG A 471 0.13 13.88 -2.50
N GLY A 472 1.29 13.40 -2.91
CA GLY A 472 2.33 12.91 -2.01
C GLY A 472 2.04 11.47 -1.56
N GLN A 473 3.06 10.81 -0.99
CA GLN A 473 2.99 9.42 -0.53
C GLN A 473 1.73 9.16 0.32
N SER A 474 0.98 8.12 -0.05
CA SER A 474 -0.28 7.76 0.62
C SER A 474 -0.50 6.24 0.60
N LEU A 475 -1.72 5.81 0.93
CA LEU A 475 -2.13 4.41 0.90
C LEU A 475 -2.47 3.94 -0.52
N VAL A 476 -2.28 2.64 -0.79
CA VAL A 476 -2.68 1.99 -2.05
C VAL A 476 -4.13 2.30 -2.44
N VAL A 477 -5.04 2.32 -1.46
CA VAL A 477 -6.46 2.63 -1.68
C VAL A 477 -6.70 4.07 -2.12
N TRP A 478 -5.87 5.04 -1.70
CA TRP A 478 -5.93 6.41 -2.21
C TRP A 478 -5.43 6.50 -3.65
N ALA A 479 -4.38 5.75 -3.99
CA ALA A 479 -3.91 5.66 -5.36
C ALA A 479 -5.00 5.08 -6.29
N ILE A 480 -5.71 4.02 -5.86
CA ILE A 480 -6.85 3.46 -6.60
C ILE A 480 -7.98 4.49 -6.74
N ASN A 481 -8.34 5.19 -5.65
CA ASN A 481 -9.35 6.26 -5.69
C ASN A 481 -8.99 7.33 -6.73
N GLU A 482 -7.78 7.86 -6.69
CA GLU A 482 -7.36 8.91 -7.63
C GLU A 482 -7.21 8.38 -9.07
N GLY A 483 -6.79 7.12 -9.24
CA GLY A 483 -6.76 6.45 -10.54
C GLY A 483 -8.13 6.35 -11.19
N ARG A 484 -9.17 6.01 -10.41
CA ARG A 484 -10.56 6.04 -10.90
C ARG A 484 -11.01 7.47 -11.20
N GLY A 485 -10.72 8.41 -10.31
CA GLY A 485 -11.11 9.81 -10.47
C GLY A 485 -10.48 10.47 -11.69
N VAL A 486 -9.22 10.16 -12.01
CA VAL A 486 -8.56 10.73 -13.20
C VAL A 486 -9.13 10.16 -14.50
N ALA A 487 -9.56 8.89 -14.51
CA ALA A 487 -10.25 8.31 -15.65
C ALA A 487 -11.60 8.99 -15.93
N ASP A 488 -12.30 9.48 -14.90
CA ASP A 488 -13.51 10.29 -15.06
C ASP A 488 -13.19 11.69 -15.59
N SER A 489 -12.08 12.29 -15.15
CA SER A 489 -11.65 13.59 -15.67
C SER A 489 -11.21 13.55 -17.13
N VAL A 490 -10.50 12.50 -17.55
CA VAL A 490 -10.11 12.28 -18.95
C VAL A 490 -11.35 12.14 -19.85
N GLU A 491 -12.35 11.36 -19.41
CA GLU A 491 -13.61 11.26 -20.16
C GLU A 491 -14.32 12.62 -20.28
N LYS A 492 -14.41 13.39 -19.20
CA LYS A 492 -14.99 14.74 -19.22
C LYS A 492 -14.26 15.66 -20.19
N TYR A 493 -12.94 15.58 -20.25
CA TYR A 493 -12.13 16.34 -21.20
C TYR A 493 -12.50 15.99 -22.65
N PHE A 494 -12.55 14.70 -23.00
CA PHE A 494 -12.95 14.31 -24.36
C PHE A 494 -14.37 14.75 -24.71
N LEU A 495 -15.32 14.66 -23.78
CA LEU A 495 -16.69 15.16 -23.99
C LEU A 495 -16.72 16.68 -24.24
N GLN A 496 -15.85 17.44 -23.59
CA GLN A 496 -15.70 18.89 -23.80
C GLN A 496 -15.07 19.21 -25.16
N GLU A 497 -14.13 18.39 -25.63
CA GLU A 497 -13.53 18.44 -26.97
C GLU A 497 -14.49 17.97 -28.09
N GLY A 498 -15.74 17.65 -27.75
CA GLY A 498 -16.78 17.30 -28.72
C GLY A 498 -16.82 15.82 -29.12
N PHE A 499 -16.04 14.95 -28.45
CA PHE A 499 -16.21 13.52 -28.59
C PHE A 499 -17.60 13.11 -28.08
N GLN A 500 -18.38 12.43 -28.92
CA GLN A 500 -19.67 11.86 -28.54
C GLN A 500 -19.54 10.35 -28.43
N PRO A 501 -19.57 9.77 -27.20
CA PRO A 501 -19.56 8.33 -27.07
C PRO A 501 -20.79 7.76 -27.77
N GLU A 502 -20.59 6.70 -28.55
CA GLU A 502 -21.73 5.93 -29.06
C GLU A 502 -22.52 5.42 -27.85
N VAL A 503 -23.72 5.97 -27.65
CA VAL A 503 -24.59 5.55 -26.55
C VAL A 503 -25.01 4.10 -26.81
N SER A 504 -24.32 3.17 -26.16
CA SER A 504 -24.80 1.79 -26.02
C SER A 504 -26.15 1.83 -25.31
N GLN A 505 -27.21 1.42 -26.01
CA GLN A 505 -28.56 1.34 -25.45
C GLN A 505 -28.69 0.33 -24.29
N ASN A 506 -27.62 -0.39 -23.92
CA ASN A 506 -27.64 -1.48 -22.94
C ASN A 506 -26.98 -1.17 -21.57
N GLN A 507 -26.60 0.08 -21.28
CA GLN A 507 -25.99 0.43 -19.97
C GLN A 507 -26.85 1.33 -19.06
N ARG A 508 -28.10 1.60 -19.42
CA ARG A 508 -29.08 2.05 -18.43
C ARG A 508 -29.62 0.79 -17.75
N PHE A 509 -29.32 0.64 -16.45
CA PHE A 509 -29.69 -0.45 -15.54
C PHE A 509 -28.73 -1.66 -15.52
N GLY A 510 -27.98 -1.76 -14.41
CA GLY A 510 -27.03 -2.82 -14.07
C GLY A 510 -26.43 -2.59 -12.69
#